data_AF-A0A397T5R9-F1
#
_entry.id   AF-A0A397T5R9-F1
#
_cell.length_a   1.000
_cell.length_b   1.000
_cell.length_c   1.000
_cell.angle_alpha   90.00
_cell.angle_beta   90.00
_cell.angle_gamma   90.00
#
_symmetry.space_group_name_H-M   'P 1'
#
loop_
_entity.id
_entity.type
_entity.pdbx_description
1 polymer ?
#
loop_
_entity_poly.entity_id
_entity_poly.type
_entity_poly.pdbx_seq_one_letter_code
_entity_poly.pdbx_strand_id
1 'polypeptide(L)'
;MRKTIKDLELEADNIMWQPCTVHTLQLVIRKSLALIKSLVSRAKCLIDFFMSPKQSEYLEKIQKQFIQHNSNSSSRTPIDVGKTAKYLRHVIADVLIHWNSSYLAWCQLLELKGYIHTLEANLAEEINQDSKKDSQRLTKVILTNDKWDLHCNLIPILEPFEEET
;
A
#
# COMPACT_ATOMS: atom_id res chain seq x y z
N MET A 1 -0.90 -27.32 -20.15
CA MET A 1 -0.43 -26.01 -20.68
C MET A 1 0.86 -26.09 -21.48
N ARG A 2 1.92 -26.80 -21.07
CA ARG A 2 3.16 -26.90 -21.90
C ARG A 2 2.99 -27.68 -23.21
N LYS A 3 1.97 -28.55 -23.33
CA LYS A 3 1.69 -29.34 -24.53
C LYS A 3 0.97 -28.51 -25.59
N THR A 4 -0.05 -27.74 -25.17
CA THR A 4 -0.80 -26.82 -26.04
C THR A 4 0.02 -25.64 -26.57
N ILE A 5 1.07 -25.20 -25.88
CA ILE A 5 2.01 -24.17 -26.39
C ILE A 5 2.85 -24.73 -27.55
N LYS A 6 3.29 -25.99 -27.46
CA LYS A 6 4.08 -26.64 -28.52
C LYS A 6 3.28 -26.95 -29.79
N ASP A 7 2.00 -27.26 -29.62
CA ASP A 7 1.11 -27.51 -30.76
C ASP A 7 0.75 -26.20 -31.50
N LEU A 8 0.75 -25.06 -30.81
CA LEU A 8 0.62 -23.72 -31.40
C LEU A 8 1.91 -23.24 -32.09
N GLU A 9 3.09 -23.61 -31.58
CA GLU A 9 4.40 -23.28 -32.19
C GLU A 9 4.55 -23.87 -33.60
N LEU A 10 3.90 -24.99 -33.91
CA LEU A 10 3.92 -25.65 -35.23
C LEU A 10 3.05 -24.97 -36.30
N GLU A 11 2.05 -24.17 -35.91
CA GLU A 11 1.25 -23.32 -36.82
C GLU A 11 1.65 -21.83 -36.75
N ALA A 12 2.56 -21.47 -35.84
CA ALA A 12 2.93 -20.08 -35.56
C ALA A 12 3.93 -19.46 -36.54
N ASP A 13 4.53 -20.23 -37.45
CA ASP A 13 5.55 -19.71 -38.40
C ASP A 13 4.99 -18.61 -39.35
N ASN A 14 3.67 -18.46 -39.45
CA ASN A 14 2.99 -17.39 -40.20
C ASN A 14 2.20 -16.40 -39.34
N ILE A 15 2.25 -16.50 -38.01
CA ILE A 15 1.50 -15.62 -37.10
C ILE A 15 2.45 -14.59 -36.50
N MET A 16 2.27 -13.33 -36.88
CA MET A 16 3.00 -12.21 -36.30
C MET A 16 2.46 -11.90 -34.90
N TRP A 17 3.16 -12.36 -33.86
CA TRP A 17 2.86 -12.02 -32.48
C TRP A 17 3.29 -10.58 -32.19
N GLN A 18 2.33 -9.70 -31.90
CA GLN A 18 2.63 -8.37 -31.39
C GLN A 18 2.69 -8.41 -29.86
N PRO A 19 3.79 -7.94 -29.24
CA PRO A 19 3.88 -7.87 -27.80
C PRO A 19 2.87 -6.86 -27.26
N CYS A 20 2.24 -7.19 -26.14
CA CYS A 20 1.35 -6.27 -25.44
C CYS A 20 2.17 -5.17 -24.77
N THR A 21 1.92 -3.91 -25.14
CA THR A 21 2.60 -2.73 -24.57
C THR A 21 2.37 -2.63 -23.06
N VAL A 22 1.12 -2.85 -22.61
CA VAL A 22 0.77 -2.89 -21.18
C VAL A 22 1.58 -3.94 -20.44
N HIS A 23 1.69 -5.16 -20.98
CA HIS A 23 2.49 -6.22 -20.35
C HIS A 23 3.98 -5.87 -20.28
N THR A 24 4.52 -5.25 -21.32
CA THR A 24 5.92 -4.80 -21.36
C THR A 24 6.16 -3.73 -20.30
N LEU A 25 5.23 -2.78 -20.16
CA LEU A 25 5.30 -1.71 -19.17
C LEU A 25 5.25 -2.27 -17.73
N GLN A 26 4.32 -3.19 -17.47
CA GLN A 26 4.24 -3.92 -16.19
C GLN A 26 5.56 -4.62 -15.83
N LEU A 27 6.24 -5.23 -16.81
CA LEU A 27 7.53 -5.90 -16.57
C LEU A 27 8.64 -4.90 -16.24
N VAL A 28 8.67 -3.75 -16.90
CA VAL A 28 9.65 -2.69 -16.63
C VAL A 28 9.45 -2.13 -15.22
N ILE A 29 8.21 -1.82 -14.84
CA ILE A 29 7.87 -1.31 -13.50
C ILE A 29 8.22 -2.36 -12.43
N ARG A 30 7.87 -3.63 -12.64
CA ARG A 30 8.24 -4.69 -11.68
C ARG A 30 9.75 -4.82 -11.49
N LYS A 31 10.54 -4.67 -12.55
CA LYS A 31 12.00 -4.68 -12.48
C LYS A 31 12.55 -3.46 -11.74
N SER A 32 11.99 -2.27 -11.97
CA SER A 32 12.42 -1.05 -11.26
C SER A 32 12.05 -1.12 -9.78
N LEU A 33 10.86 -1.61 -9.43
CA LEU A 33 10.43 -1.84 -8.05
C LEU A 33 11.33 -2.85 -7.32
N ALA A 34 11.93 -3.81 -8.03
CA ALA A 34 12.89 -4.74 -7.44
C ALA A 34 14.19 -4.05 -6.98
N LEU A 35 14.57 -2.91 -7.57
CA LEU A 35 15.73 -2.12 -7.14
C LEU A 35 15.48 -1.44 -5.78
N ILE A 36 14.22 -1.09 -5.49
CA ILE A 36 13.77 -0.51 -4.22
C ILE A 36 13.08 -1.53 -3.31
N LYS A 37 13.45 -2.81 -3.43
CA LYS A 37 12.83 -3.93 -2.69
C LYS A 37 12.79 -3.71 -1.18
N SER A 38 13.76 -2.99 -0.60
CA SER A 38 13.77 -2.67 0.83
C SER A 38 12.58 -1.79 1.24
N LEU A 39 12.20 -0.81 0.42
CA LEU A 39 11.04 0.05 0.63
C LEU A 39 9.75 -0.76 0.46
N VAL A 40 9.64 -1.50 -0.66
CA VAL A 40 8.48 -2.36 -0.96
C VAL A 40 8.22 -3.36 0.17
N SER A 41 9.28 -4.00 0.68
CA SER A 41 9.17 -4.99 1.76
C SER A 41 8.73 -4.33 3.08
N ARG A 42 9.20 -3.10 3.34
CA ARG A 42 8.85 -2.35 4.55
C ARG A 42 7.40 -1.89 4.54
N ALA A 43 6.94 -1.34 3.40
CA ALA A 43 5.55 -1.00 3.18
C ALA A 43 4.66 -2.25 3.35
N LYS A 44 5.09 -3.40 2.81
CA LYS A 44 4.40 -4.67 3.01
C LYS A 44 4.32 -5.08 4.48
N CYS A 45 5.42 -5.00 5.24
CA CYS A 45 5.37 -5.32 6.67
C CYS A 45 4.43 -4.39 7.46
N LEU A 46 4.38 -3.10 7.09
CA LEU A 46 3.48 -2.13 7.71
C LEU A 46 2.02 -2.46 7.40
N ILE A 47 1.76 -2.82 6.16
CA ILE A 47 0.48 -3.36 5.70
C ILE A 47 0.09 -4.61 6.48
N ASP A 48 0.98 -5.60 6.61
CA ASP A 48 0.74 -6.85 7.33
C ASP A 48 0.45 -6.61 8.83
N PHE A 49 1.06 -5.59 9.43
CA PHE A 49 0.78 -5.19 10.82
C PHE A 49 -0.69 -4.77 11.00
N PHE A 50 -1.21 -3.97 10.07
CA PHE A 50 -2.60 -3.48 10.12
C PHE A 50 -3.64 -4.50 9.64
N MET A 51 -3.23 -5.62 9.05
CA MET A 51 -4.14 -6.74 8.75
C MET A 51 -4.62 -7.49 10.00
N SER A 52 -3.96 -7.29 11.14
CA SER A 52 -4.47 -7.81 12.42
C SER A 52 -5.77 -7.09 12.79
N PRO A 53 -6.87 -7.81 13.11
CA PRO A 53 -8.14 -7.20 13.49
C PRO A 53 -7.99 -6.15 14.60
N LYS A 54 -7.22 -6.48 15.64
CA LYS A 54 -6.91 -5.58 16.76
C LYS A 54 -6.31 -4.25 16.29
N GLN A 55 -5.32 -4.31 15.41
CA GLN A 55 -4.60 -3.11 14.96
C GLN A 55 -5.45 -2.28 13.98
N SER A 56 -6.25 -2.94 13.14
CA SER A 56 -7.19 -2.26 12.25
C SER A 56 -8.25 -1.46 13.04
N GLU A 57 -8.79 -2.02 14.13
CA GLU A 57 -9.77 -1.36 14.98
C GLU A 57 -9.17 -0.16 15.72
N TYR A 58 -7.92 -0.25 16.17
CA TYR A 58 -7.23 0.87 16.82
C TYR A 58 -7.00 2.05 15.87
N LEU A 59 -6.57 1.75 14.64
CA LEU A 59 -6.40 2.78 13.62
C LEU A 59 -7.73 3.46 13.30
N GLU A 60 -8.82 2.69 13.19
CA GLU A 60 -10.16 3.22 12.95
C GLU A 60 -10.64 4.14 14.09
N LYS A 61 -10.37 3.79 15.35
CA LYS A 61 -10.70 4.64 16.52
C LYS A 61 -10.01 5.99 16.44
N ILE A 62 -8.72 6.02 16.08
CA ILE A 62 -7.95 7.26 15.95
C ILE A 62 -8.50 8.12 14.81
N GLN A 63 -8.82 7.51 13.67
CA GLN A 63 -9.42 8.23 12.54
C GLN A 63 -10.76 8.90 12.93
N LYS A 64 -11.61 8.19 13.69
CA LYS A 64 -12.87 8.74 14.22
C LYS A 64 -12.63 9.93 15.16
N GLN A 65 -11.63 9.83 16.04
CA GLN A 65 -11.26 10.92 16.96
C GLN A 65 -10.80 12.18 16.21
N PHE A 66 -9.99 12.02 15.16
CA PHE A 66 -9.55 13.15 14.34
C PHE A 66 -10.72 13.88 13.65
N ILE A 67 -11.71 13.15 13.16
CA ILE A 67 -12.86 13.76 12.45
C ILE A 67 -13.84 14.45 13.40
N GLN A 68 -14.03 13.90 14.60
CA GLN A 68 -14.77 14.61 15.66
C GLN A 68 -14.08 15.93 16.04
N HIS A 69 -12.75 15.94 16.11
CA HIS A 69 -12.00 17.14 16.48
C HIS A 69 -11.95 18.19 15.35
N ASN A 70 -11.99 17.76 14.08
CA ASN A 70 -11.91 18.66 12.91
C ASN A 70 -13.27 19.20 12.45
N SER A 71 -14.39 18.80 13.07
CA SER A 71 -15.73 19.33 12.79
C SER A 71 -15.89 20.83 13.15
N ASN A 72 -14.87 21.44 13.78
CA ASN A 72 -14.82 22.87 14.12
C ASN A 72 -13.83 23.68 13.26
N SER A 73 -13.06 23.06 12.36
CA SER A 73 -12.10 23.78 11.50
C SER A 73 -12.13 23.21 10.08
N SER A 74 -12.71 24.02 9.17
CA SER A 74 -12.77 23.75 7.74
C SER A 74 -11.38 23.53 7.12
N SER A 75 -11.34 22.73 6.06
CA SER A 75 -10.22 22.45 5.13
C SER A 75 -9.36 21.19 5.37
N ARG A 76 -9.98 20.02 5.22
CA ARG A 76 -9.43 18.92 4.39
C ARG A 76 -10.57 18.00 3.99
N THR A 77 -10.51 17.49 2.77
CA THR A 77 -11.47 16.51 2.24
C THR A 77 -11.68 15.40 3.27
N PRO A 78 -12.92 15.14 3.71
CA PRO A 78 -13.19 14.18 4.77
C PRO A 78 -12.91 12.78 4.22
N ILE A 79 -11.86 12.15 4.73
CA ILE A 79 -11.63 10.72 4.56
C ILE A 79 -12.86 10.01 5.16
N ASP A 80 -13.63 9.32 4.31
CA ASP A 80 -14.85 8.61 4.71
C ASP A 80 -14.48 7.46 5.66
N VAL A 81 -14.56 7.72 6.96
CA VAL A 81 -14.18 6.79 8.04
C VAL A 81 -14.93 5.48 7.94
N GLY A 82 -16.20 5.53 7.52
CA GLY A 82 -17.06 4.35 7.40
C GLY A 82 -16.57 3.39 6.33
N LYS A 83 -15.75 3.87 5.39
CA LYS A 83 -15.13 3.02 4.38
C LYS A 83 -13.63 2.84 4.59
N THR A 84 -12.94 3.61 5.43
CA THR A 84 -11.47 3.53 5.55
C THR A 84 -10.96 2.18 6.07
N ALA A 85 -11.64 1.58 7.05
CA ALA A 85 -11.32 0.22 7.52
C ALA A 85 -11.69 -0.87 6.48
N LYS A 86 -12.78 -0.66 5.73
CA LYS A 86 -13.19 -1.52 4.60
C LYS A 86 -12.21 -1.40 3.42
N TYR A 87 -11.71 -0.20 3.17
CA TYR A 87 -10.73 0.13 2.15
C TYR A 87 -9.37 -0.44 2.53
N LEU A 88 -8.89 -0.29 3.76
CA LEU A 88 -7.68 -0.95 4.24
C LEU A 88 -7.73 -2.47 4.03
N ARG A 89 -8.83 -3.14 4.42
CA ARG A 89 -9.00 -4.58 4.18
C ARG A 89 -9.02 -4.96 2.71
N HIS A 90 -9.68 -4.17 1.84
CA HIS A 90 -9.77 -4.47 0.40
C HIS A 90 -8.50 -4.13 -0.37
N VAL A 91 -7.92 -2.96 -0.10
CA VAL A 91 -6.68 -2.46 -0.73
C VAL A 91 -5.51 -3.37 -0.40
N ILE A 92 -5.41 -3.87 0.84
CA ILE A 92 -4.32 -4.76 1.26
C ILE A 92 -4.46 -6.17 0.66
N ALA A 93 -5.69 -6.67 0.47
CA ALA A 93 -5.93 -7.97 -0.16
C ALA A 93 -5.59 -7.97 -1.66
N ASP A 94 -5.78 -6.84 -2.35
CA ASP A 94 -5.57 -6.71 -3.80
C ASP A 94 -4.11 -6.45 -4.22
N VAL A 95 -3.19 -6.14 -3.29
CA VAL A 95 -1.75 -5.87 -3.53
C VAL A 95 -1.03 -7.01 -4.29
N LEU A 96 -1.60 -8.23 -4.32
CA LEU A 96 -0.90 -9.42 -4.82
C LEU A 96 -1.00 -9.68 -6.32
N ILE A 97 -1.86 -8.98 -7.08
CA ILE A 97 -2.23 -9.42 -8.45
C ILE A 97 -1.74 -8.46 -9.57
N HIS A 98 -1.66 -7.14 -9.35
CA HIS A 98 -1.21 -6.14 -10.35
C HIS A 98 -0.37 -5.03 -9.72
N TRP A 99 0.37 -4.24 -10.50
CA TRP A 99 1.19 -3.15 -9.94
C TRP A 99 0.34 -1.90 -9.60
N ASN A 100 -0.78 -1.64 -10.31
CA ASN A 100 -1.72 -0.58 -9.93
C ASN A 100 -2.26 -0.78 -8.51
N SER A 101 -2.53 -2.02 -8.07
CA SER A 101 -2.96 -2.23 -6.68
C SER A 101 -1.86 -1.93 -5.67
N SER A 102 -0.59 -2.14 -6.04
CA SER A 102 0.55 -1.69 -5.23
C SER A 102 0.65 -0.17 -5.20
N TYR A 103 0.46 0.51 -6.34
CA TYR A 103 0.44 1.98 -6.43
C TYR A 103 -0.70 2.60 -5.59
N LEU A 104 -1.92 2.08 -5.71
CA LEU A 104 -3.08 2.55 -4.93
C LEU A 104 -2.87 2.32 -3.43
N ALA A 105 -2.29 1.18 -3.04
CA ALA A 105 -1.93 0.92 -1.65
C ALA A 105 -0.88 1.92 -1.13
N TRP A 106 0.04 2.36 -1.98
CA TRP A 106 1.07 3.33 -1.65
C TRP A 106 0.50 4.74 -1.47
N CYS A 107 -0.36 5.20 -2.39
CA CYS A 107 -1.04 6.48 -2.26
C CYS A 107 -1.82 6.58 -0.94
N GLN A 108 -2.58 5.53 -0.62
CA GLN A 108 -3.36 5.52 0.62
C GLN A 108 -2.50 5.38 1.88
N LEU A 109 -1.38 4.66 1.82
CA LEU A 109 -0.45 4.58 2.95
C LEU A 109 0.12 5.95 3.33
N LEU A 110 0.31 6.86 2.35
CA LEU A 110 0.69 8.25 2.63
C LEU A 110 -0.42 9.04 3.31
N GLU A 111 -1.67 8.89 2.88
CA GLU A 111 -2.81 9.53 3.55
C GLU A 111 -2.90 9.10 5.01
N LEU A 112 -2.53 7.84 5.29
CA LEU A 112 -2.57 7.27 6.63
C LEU A 112 -1.38 7.64 7.53
N LYS A 113 -0.30 8.20 6.98
CA LYS A 113 0.94 8.50 7.70
C LYS A 113 0.69 9.24 9.02
N GLY A 114 -0.16 10.27 9.01
CA GLY A 114 -0.46 11.07 10.20
C GLY A 114 -1.18 10.27 11.30
N TYR A 115 -2.12 9.39 10.92
CA TYR A 115 -2.83 8.54 11.88
C TYR A 115 -1.91 7.45 12.45
N ILE A 116 -1.01 6.89 11.64
CA ILE A 116 -0.04 5.88 12.09
C ILE A 116 0.91 6.46 13.14
N HIS A 117 1.42 7.68 12.92
CA HIS A 117 2.28 8.34 13.93
C HIS A 117 1.50 8.69 15.21
N THR A 118 0.23 9.07 15.10
CA THR A 118 -0.60 9.30 16.29
C THR A 118 -0.88 7.99 17.04
N LEU A 119 -1.12 6.90 16.32
CA LEU A 119 -1.27 5.57 16.91
C LEU A 119 -0.01 5.13 17.64
N GLU A 120 1.16 5.34 17.04
CA GLU A 120 2.44 5.02 17.67
C GLU A 120 2.61 5.77 19.01
N ALA A 121 2.30 7.07 19.04
CA ALA A 121 2.35 7.87 20.26
C ALA A 121 1.36 7.36 21.33
N ASN A 122 0.10 7.11 20.94
CA ASN A 122 -0.92 6.61 21.87
C ASN A 122 -0.54 5.24 22.46
N LEU A 123 -0.03 4.32 21.63
CA LEU A 123 0.41 2.99 22.10
C LEU A 123 1.63 3.08 23.03
N ALA A 124 2.48 4.10 22.88
CA ALA A 124 3.63 4.32 23.75
C ALA A 124 3.21 4.87 25.14
N GLU A 125 2.14 5.67 25.19
CA GLU A 125 1.57 6.21 26.44
C GLU A 125 0.74 5.19 27.22
N GLU A 126 0.24 4.14 26.57
CA GLU A 126 -0.52 3.09 27.25
C GLU A 126 0.32 2.34 28.30
N ILE A 127 -0.24 2.16 29.49
CA ILE A 127 0.39 1.45 30.60
C ILE A 127 0.46 -0.06 30.33
N ASN A 128 -0.46 -0.59 29.51
CA ASN A 128 -0.58 -2.01 29.20
C ASN A 128 0.69 -2.56 28.53
N GLN A 129 1.21 -3.65 29.08
CA GLN A 129 2.40 -4.32 28.57
C GLN A 129 2.24 -4.80 27.12
N ASP A 130 1.02 -5.21 26.73
CA ASP A 130 0.76 -5.66 25.36
C ASP A 130 0.75 -4.49 24.36
N SER A 131 0.21 -3.33 24.75
CA SER A 131 0.24 -2.12 23.93
C SER A 131 1.67 -1.60 23.75
N LYS A 132 2.51 -1.71 24.78
CA LYS A 132 3.95 -1.42 24.67
C LYS A 132 4.68 -2.37 23.72
N LYS A 133 4.35 -3.67 23.73
CA LYS A 133 4.91 -4.63 22.75
C LYS A 133 4.46 -4.29 21.33
N ASP A 134 3.19 -3.93 21.14
CA ASP A 134 2.66 -3.56 19.84
C ASP A 134 3.26 -2.23 19.34
N SER A 135 3.49 -1.24 20.23
CA SER A 135 4.25 -0.02 19.93
C SER A 135 5.67 -0.35 19.45
N GLN A 136 6.40 -1.20 20.19
CA GLN A 136 7.75 -1.62 19.78
C GLN A 136 7.76 -2.36 18.43
N ARG A 137 6.73 -3.15 18.13
CA ARG A 137 6.57 -3.81 16.83
C ARG A 137 6.27 -2.79 15.74
N LEU A 138 5.43 -1.80 16.01
CA LEU A 138 5.11 -0.72 15.07
C LEU A 138 6.34 0.12 14.77
N THR A 139 7.09 0.59 15.77
CA THR A 139 8.34 1.35 15.57
C THR A 139 9.37 0.56 14.76
N LYS A 140 9.43 -0.77 14.94
CA LYS A 140 10.31 -1.65 14.14
C LYS A 140 9.88 -1.80 12.70
N VAL A 141 8.63 -1.50 12.35
CA VAL A 141 8.05 -1.71 11.03
C VAL A 141 7.80 -0.39 10.30
N ILE A 142 7.58 0.71 11.04
CA ILE A 142 7.32 2.03 10.48
C ILE A 142 8.45 2.45 9.53
N LEU A 143 8.05 3.18 8.50
CA LEU A 143 8.98 3.77 7.55
C LEU A 143 9.69 4.94 8.26
N THR A 144 11.00 5.01 8.06
CA THR A 144 11.79 6.18 8.48
C THR A 144 11.41 7.39 7.62
N ASN A 145 11.70 8.61 8.08
CA ASN A 145 11.30 9.83 7.35
C ASN A 145 11.84 9.85 5.91
N ASP A 146 13.10 9.45 5.69
CA ASP A 146 13.71 9.31 4.37
C ASP A 146 12.94 8.34 3.45
N LYS A 147 12.41 7.24 4.01
CA LYS A 147 11.62 6.27 3.26
C LYS A 147 10.23 6.79 2.94
N TRP A 148 9.63 7.55 3.84
CA TRP A 148 8.38 8.26 3.55
C TRP A 148 8.57 9.30 2.45
N ASP A 149 9.68 10.05 2.47
CA ASP A 149 9.98 11.05 1.46
C ASP A 149 10.25 10.40 0.10
N LEU A 150 11.00 9.29 0.07
CA LEU A 150 11.18 8.48 -1.13
C LEU A 150 9.84 7.96 -1.68
N HIS A 151 8.94 7.54 -0.81
CA HIS A 151 7.60 7.08 -1.17
C HIS A 151 6.74 8.21 -1.76
N CYS A 152 6.76 9.40 -1.14
CA CYS A 152 6.11 10.61 -1.68
C CYS A 152 6.63 10.97 -3.06
N ASN A 153 7.95 10.91 -3.27
CA ASN A 153 8.56 11.28 -4.55
C ASN A 153 8.29 10.25 -5.65
N LEU A 154 8.04 8.99 -5.28
CA LEU A 154 7.83 7.91 -6.24
C LEU A 154 6.42 7.88 -6.82
N ILE A 155 5.41 8.34 -6.07
CA ILE A 155 4.01 8.34 -6.53
C ILE A 155 3.83 9.19 -7.81
N PRO A 156 4.26 10.47 -7.87
CA PRO A 156 4.13 11.26 -9.10
C PRO A 156 4.88 10.68 -10.30
N ILE A 157 5.93 9.88 -10.06
CA ILE A 157 6.67 9.19 -11.13
C ILE A 157 5.86 8.00 -11.65
N LEU A 158 5.13 7.30 -10.77
CA LEU A 158 4.34 6.13 -11.11
C LEU A 158 2.94 6.45 -11.64
N GLU A 159 2.40 7.61 -11.29
CA GLU A 159 1.06 8.08 -11.66
C GLU A 159 0.76 7.99 -13.16
N PRO A 160 1.62 8.51 -14.08
CA PRO A 160 1.33 8.46 -15.51
C PRO A 160 1.28 7.04 -16.07
N PHE A 161 1.95 6.09 -15.40
CA PHE A 161 1.90 4.71 -15.84
C PHE A 161 0.59 4.04 -15.43
N GLU A 162 -0.05 4.50 -14.34
CA GLU A 162 -1.25 3.89 -13.78
C GLU A 162 -2.45 4.22 -14.67
N GLU A 163 -2.50 5.46 -15.15
CA GLU A 163 -3.51 5.94 -16.09
C GLU A 163 -3.46 5.21 -17.44
N GLU A 164 -2.29 4.66 -17.81
CA GLU A 164 -2.00 4.04 -19.10
C GLU A 164 -2.02 2.49 -19.07
N THR A 165 -2.27 1.85 -17.91
CA THR A 165 -2.40 0.38 -17.78
C THR A 165 -3.66 -0.07 -17.05
#